data_AF-Q22AP9-F1
#
_entry.id   AF-Q22AP9-F1
#
_cell.length_a   1.000
_cell.length_b   1.000
_cell.length_c   1.000
_cell.angle_alpha   90.00
_cell.angle_beta   90.00
_cell.angle_gamma   90.00
#
_symmetry.space_group_name_H-M   'P 1'
#
loop_
_entity.id
_entity.type
_entity.pdbx_description
1 polymer ?
#
loop_
_entity_poly.entity_id
_entity_poly.type
_entity_poly.pdbx_seq_one_letter_code
_entity_poly.pdbx_strand_id
1 'polypeptide(L)'
;MNMKINNIFIVFCVVIFAVAASVEFEKQDSIHKLIRQTYSNLQREQAKHDQEFKKFPTQFAKQKGLYSSDIKLNFMDSSNSFFAHLLRELFSVYDNNMFVTNFVILGLLEASDLGQVQLDNKSLEEALDALLTFKDKNQKNNTTPVYNFWQQINVNGTWQSYPVNLENVVDIYNSLPPFIQKLSSLFGISPEELKQMVSSFVIPPDNDDSGINIALGSFLRSHKEKFPSLYSKWESQNNDYEGFYSIVKKYAYRPLTQQFQSNFSTNASDIIDPRTYYYLHEFIQKNSEYPISLFSTWLINQNDEKQNVVKQPFHTNNVDLTVNANSLFGLNSLLTTLSQEEAENLFSKDLDLKGLHRNVTNLLAYGIESGIVLSRPDLALTYYPSEYDFYWFVARNVHLLRTAKQNSKLHFEELEYCLSTLEDSLLNFGIQQLIGQSQTDDNGNVFWEGFLGNYANKSYHEDRLFSTAVTLNTLLDAYTFTSSDLTKRVYILNTPEQVKKIIQKTVDFILSVSENYKTPKMNTFFSGSVKGFQSLPFFYPSNYGLYLNNGTYINPSTAQMSNISDDLVVAFKGTVSEQEYEQYLNQKWFSMPTPQNFTGFNEPQNAFPFWSSKSITDVFIVQALSKYQTLI
;
A
#
# COMPACT_ATOMS: atom_id res chain seq x y z
N MET A 1 -2.33 -52.45 44.53
CA MET A 1 -3.14 -52.04 43.35
C MET A 1 -2.76 -50.63 42.86
N ASN A 2 -2.52 -49.66 43.76
CA ASN A 2 -2.16 -48.27 43.40
C ASN A 2 -0.88 -48.08 42.55
N MET A 3 0.15 -48.92 42.71
CA MET A 3 1.39 -48.82 41.90
C MET A 3 1.20 -49.16 40.41
N LYS A 4 0.30 -50.08 40.06
CA LYS A 4 0.05 -50.46 38.66
C LYS A 4 -0.75 -49.39 37.90
N ILE A 5 -1.63 -48.67 38.60
CA ILE A 5 -2.42 -47.57 38.02
C ILE A 5 -1.50 -46.37 37.71
N ASN A 6 -0.55 -46.05 38.59
CA ASN A 6 0.42 -44.98 38.35
C ASN A 6 1.32 -45.24 37.14
N ASN A 7 1.77 -46.49 36.93
CA ASN A 7 2.60 -46.82 35.78
C ASN A 7 1.84 -46.75 34.44
N ILE A 8 0.56 -47.16 34.42
CA ILE A 8 -0.29 -47.03 33.22
C ILE A 8 -0.58 -45.56 32.93
N PHE A 9 -0.86 -44.75 33.95
CA PHE A 9 -1.10 -43.31 33.79
C PHE A 9 0.15 -42.58 33.26
N ILE A 10 1.34 -42.87 33.79
CA ILE A 10 2.60 -42.29 33.30
C ILE A 10 2.86 -42.69 31.84
N VAL A 11 2.70 -43.97 31.48
CA VAL A 11 2.87 -44.43 30.09
C VAL A 11 1.87 -43.75 29.16
N PHE A 12 0.62 -43.60 29.57
CA PHE A 12 -0.41 -42.89 28.81
C PHE A 12 -0.06 -41.41 28.61
N CYS A 13 0.40 -40.71 29.65
CA CYS A 13 0.86 -39.33 29.55
C CYS A 13 2.09 -39.19 28.64
N VAL A 14 3.05 -40.12 28.71
CA VAL A 14 4.24 -40.12 27.84
C VAL A 14 3.85 -40.37 26.38
N VAL A 15 2.91 -41.28 26.12
CA VAL A 15 2.42 -41.53 24.75
C VAL A 15 1.67 -40.32 24.21
N ILE A 16 0.79 -39.70 25.00
CA ILE A 16 0.10 -38.46 24.60
C ILE A 16 1.11 -37.35 24.32
N PHE A 17 2.10 -37.17 25.18
CA PHE A 17 3.14 -36.16 24.99
C PHE A 17 3.98 -36.44 23.74
N ALA A 18 4.36 -37.70 23.51
CA ALA A 18 5.12 -38.10 22.31
C ALA A 18 4.31 -37.88 21.03
N VAL A 19 3.00 -38.19 21.04
CA VAL A 19 2.10 -37.94 19.90
C VAL A 19 1.88 -36.44 19.68
N ALA A 20 1.70 -35.65 20.74
CA ALA A 20 1.57 -34.20 20.63
C ALA A 20 2.86 -33.58 20.05
N ALA A 21 4.02 -33.98 20.57
CA ALA A 21 5.33 -33.52 20.09
C ALA A 21 5.59 -33.95 18.64
N SER A 22 5.17 -35.14 18.22
CA SER A 22 5.33 -35.57 16.82
C SER A 22 4.47 -34.75 15.87
N VAL A 23 3.22 -34.46 16.24
CA VAL A 23 2.31 -33.62 15.43
C VAL A 23 2.85 -32.19 15.31
N GLU A 24 3.37 -31.63 16.40
CA GLU A 24 3.98 -30.30 16.40
C GLU A 24 5.23 -30.25 15.52
N PHE A 25 6.09 -31.28 15.61
CA PHE A 25 7.28 -31.40 14.77
C PHE A 25 6.94 -31.54 13.27
N GLU A 26 5.97 -32.38 12.90
CA GLU A 26 5.51 -32.52 11.51
C GLU A 26 4.97 -31.21 10.94
N LYS A 27 4.27 -30.42 11.77
CA LYS A 27 3.76 -29.11 11.38
C LYS A 27 4.89 -28.11 11.13
N GLN A 28 5.87 -28.04 12.04
CA GLN A 28 7.03 -27.16 11.88
C GLN A 28 7.83 -27.51 10.62
N ASP A 29 8.03 -28.80 10.34
CA ASP A 29 8.70 -29.25 9.11
C ASP A 29 7.90 -28.84 7.85
N SER A 30 6.57 -28.97 7.89
CA SER A 30 5.68 -28.56 6.80
C SER A 30 5.75 -27.05 6.52
N ILE A 31 5.77 -26.23 7.58
CA ILE A 31 5.93 -24.77 7.48
C ILE A 31 7.29 -24.44 6.86
N HIS A 32 8.37 -25.04 7.35
CA HIS A 32 9.71 -24.80 6.85
C HIS A 32 9.88 -25.19 5.37
N LYS A 33 9.30 -26.32 4.98
CA LYS A 33 9.26 -26.78 3.58
C LYS A 33 8.50 -25.78 2.71
N LEU A 34 7.35 -25.28 3.17
CA LEU A 34 6.56 -24.29 2.42
C LEU A 34 7.30 -22.95 2.30
N ILE A 35 7.96 -22.47 3.36
CA ILE A 35 8.80 -21.25 3.32
C ILE A 35 9.88 -21.41 2.25
N ARG A 36 10.64 -22.51 2.28
CA ARG A 36 11.73 -22.77 1.31
C ARG A 36 11.22 -22.87 -0.13
N GLN A 37 10.11 -23.59 -0.35
CA GLN A 37 9.52 -23.73 -1.68
C GLN A 37 9.01 -22.38 -2.20
N THR A 38 8.32 -21.61 -1.36
CA THR A 38 7.77 -20.29 -1.73
C THR A 38 8.89 -19.29 -2.00
N TYR A 39 9.94 -19.28 -1.17
CA TYR A 39 11.13 -18.46 -1.40
C TYR A 39 11.83 -18.82 -2.72
N SER A 40 11.99 -20.11 -3.03
CA SER A 40 12.56 -20.54 -4.31
C SER A 40 11.71 -20.13 -5.50
N ASN A 41 10.37 -20.15 -5.37
CA ASN A 41 9.46 -19.65 -6.40
C ASN A 41 9.63 -18.14 -6.60
N LEU A 42 9.67 -17.38 -5.51
CA LEU A 42 9.87 -15.93 -5.50
C LEU A 42 11.20 -15.55 -6.18
N GLN A 43 12.30 -16.25 -5.91
CA GLN A 43 13.59 -16.00 -6.57
C GLN A 43 13.55 -16.15 -8.11
N ARG A 44 12.63 -16.98 -8.64
CA ARG A 44 12.42 -17.18 -10.08
C ARG A 44 11.60 -16.05 -10.72
N GLU A 45 10.84 -15.30 -9.93
CA GLU A 45 10.06 -14.15 -10.40
C GLU A 45 10.91 -12.90 -10.61
N GLN A 46 12.12 -12.84 -10.06
CA GLN A 46 13.06 -11.75 -10.30
C GLN A 46 13.65 -11.84 -11.71
N ALA A 47 13.52 -10.77 -12.49
CA ALA A 47 14.14 -10.65 -13.81
C ALA A 47 15.67 -10.71 -13.70
N LYS A 48 16.29 -11.69 -14.40
CA LYS A 48 17.74 -11.95 -14.33
C LYS A 48 18.54 -11.22 -15.41
N HIS A 49 17.87 -10.66 -16.41
CA HIS A 49 18.46 -9.94 -17.53
C HIS A 49 17.48 -8.88 -18.00
N ASP A 50 18.02 -7.79 -18.54
CA ASP A 50 17.22 -6.80 -19.24
C ASP A 50 16.64 -7.42 -20.50
N GLN A 51 15.40 -7.07 -20.79
CA GLN A 51 14.65 -7.51 -21.94
C GLN A 51 13.99 -6.29 -22.55
N GLU A 52 14.19 -6.07 -23.85
CA GLU A 52 13.51 -4.99 -24.57
C GLU A 52 12.08 -5.39 -24.96
N PHE A 53 11.24 -4.39 -25.18
CA PHE A 53 9.91 -4.58 -25.74
C PHE A 53 9.99 -4.98 -27.22
N LYS A 54 9.16 -5.95 -27.63
CA LYS A 54 8.98 -6.31 -29.05
C LYS A 54 7.49 -6.31 -29.39
N LYS A 55 7.13 -5.67 -30.51
CA LYS A 55 5.74 -5.61 -31.01
C LYS A 55 5.23 -6.97 -31.50
N PHE A 56 6.07 -7.76 -32.17
CA PHE A 56 5.68 -9.10 -32.66
C PHE A 56 6.87 -10.07 -32.76
N PRO A 57 6.76 -11.32 -32.25
CA PRO A 57 5.75 -11.74 -31.27
C PRO A 57 5.83 -10.84 -30.03
N THR A 58 4.66 -10.49 -29.45
CA THR A 58 4.61 -9.53 -28.34
C THR A 58 5.48 -10.00 -27.19
N GLN A 59 6.41 -9.16 -26.77
CA GLN A 59 7.32 -9.41 -25.66
C GLN A 59 7.41 -8.11 -24.86
N PHE A 60 7.06 -8.16 -23.58
CA PHE A 60 7.17 -6.99 -22.71
C PHE A 60 8.63 -6.71 -22.35
N ALA A 61 8.97 -5.43 -22.15
CA ALA A 61 10.24 -5.06 -21.57
C ALA A 61 10.32 -5.52 -20.10
N LYS A 62 11.49 -5.99 -19.68
CA LYS A 62 11.79 -6.34 -18.28
C LYS A 62 13.12 -5.71 -17.90
N GLN A 63 13.18 -5.13 -16.71
CA GLN A 63 14.43 -4.63 -16.14
C GLN A 63 15.04 -5.65 -15.19
N LYS A 64 16.32 -5.94 -15.35
CA LYS A 64 17.09 -6.81 -14.46
C LYS A 64 16.98 -6.33 -13.01
N GLY A 65 16.79 -7.26 -12.09
CA GLY A 65 16.72 -7.00 -10.65
C GLY A 65 15.31 -6.78 -10.11
N LEU A 66 14.35 -6.38 -10.96
CA LEU A 66 12.96 -6.20 -10.55
C LEU A 66 12.20 -7.53 -10.41
N TYR A 67 11.28 -7.59 -9.47
CA TYR A 67 10.31 -8.68 -9.30
C TYR A 67 9.07 -8.44 -10.16
N SER A 68 8.42 -9.54 -10.58
CA SER A 68 7.27 -9.49 -11.47
C SER A 68 6.09 -8.72 -10.89
N SER A 69 5.52 -7.85 -11.71
CA SER A 69 4.30 -7.09 -11.46
C SER A 69 3.52 -6.99 -12.76
N ASP A 70 2.20 -7.08 -12.67
CA ASP A 70 1.30 -7.11 -13.82
C ASP A 70 0.17 -6.10 -13.61
N ILE A 71 -0.04 -5.23 -14.60
CA ILE A 71 -1.22 -4.38 -14.70
C ILE A 71 -2.34 -5.22 -15.30
N LYS A 72 -3.42 -5.31 -14.54
CA LYS A 72 -4.64 -6.05 -14.87
C LYS A 72 -5.84 -5.12 -14.82
N LEU A 73 -6.97 -5.58 -15.36
CA LEU A 73 -8.22 -4.84 -15.36
C LEU A 73 -9.23 -5.58 -14.48
N ASN A 74 -9.77 -4.92 -13.45
CA ASN A 74 -10.86 -5.50 -12.67
C ASN A 74 -12.16 -5.33 -13.44
N PHE A 75 -12.47 -6.29 -14.30
CA PHE A 75 -13.69 -6.32 -15.10
C PHE A 75 -14.70 -7.33 -14.54
N MET A 76 -15.96 -6.90 -14.39
CA MET A 76 -17.07 -7.73 -13.95
C MET A 76 -18.24 -7.68 -14.93
N ASP A 77 -18.73 -8.86 -15.32
CA ASP A 77 -20.05 -8.99 -15.94
C ASP A 77 -21.13 -9.22 -14.89
N SER A 78 -22.40 -9.03 -15.27
CA SER A 78 -23.56 -9.12 -14.37
C SER A 78 -23.73 -10.46 -13.64
N SER A 79 -23.05 -11.52 -14.09
CA SER A 79 -23.14 -12.88 -13.56
C SER A 79 -21.84 -13.40 -12.95
N ASN A 80 -20.78 -12.58 -12.96
CA ASN A 80 -19.40 -13.01 -12.74
C ASN A 80 -19.11 -14.30 -13.52
N SER A 81 -19.27 -14.27 -14.85
CA SER A 81 -19.13 -15.47 -15.67
C SER A 81 -17.69 -16.01 -15.66
N PHE A 82 -17.53 -17.26 -16.09
CA PHE A 82 -16.21 -17.85 -16.26
C PHE A 82 -15.36 -17.10 -17.29
N PHE A 83 -16.00 -16.42 -18.25
CA PHE A 83 -15.31 -15.60 -19.22
C PHE A 83 -14.70 -14.34 -18.60
N ALA A 84 -15.43 -13.63 -17.72
CA ALA A 84 -14.88 -12.49 -17.00
C ALA A 84 -13.69 -12.91 -16.10
N HIS A 85 -13.80 -14.05 -15.42
CA HIS A 85 -12.69 -14.66 -14.69
C HIS A 85 -11.48 -14.93 -15.61
N LEU A 86 -11.69 -15.56 -16.77
CA LEU A 86 -10.63 -15.86 -17.72
C LEU A 86 -9.93 -14.58 -18.23
N LEU A 87 -10.68 -13.51 -18.45
CA LEU A 87 -10.11 -12.22 -18.85
C LEU A 87 -9.18 -11.66 -17.76
N ARG A 88 -9.59 -11.68 -16.49
CA ARG A 88 -8.75 -11.21 -15.37
C ARG A 88 -7.50 -12.08 -15.18
N GLU A 89 -7.63 -13.40 -15.38
CA GLU A 89 -6.51 -14.33 -15.28
C GLU A 89 -5.50 -14.15 -16.41
N LEU A 90 -5.96 -14.10 -17.67
CA LEU A 90 -5.09 -14.17 -18.85
C LEU A 90 -4.61 -12.82 -19.38
N PHE A 91 -5.36 -11.73 -19.17
CA PHE A 91 -4.97 -10.42 -19.70
C PHE A 91 -4.17 -9.64 -18.66
N SER A 92 -2.89 -9.43 -18.96
CA SER A 92 -2.03 -8.55 -18.19
C SER A 92 -1.00 -7.82 -19.06
N VAL A 93 -0.52 -6.70 -18.54
CA VAL A 93 0.65 -5.98 -19.06
C VAL A 93 1.72 -6.03 -17.99
N TYR A 94 2.85 -6.68 -18.28
CA TYR A 94 3.99 -6.70 -17.35
C TYR A 94 4.45 -5.27 -17.06
N ASP A 95 4.73 -4.95 -15.81
CA ASP A 95 5.09 -3.61 -15.38
C ASP A 95 6.46 -3.58 -14.69
N ASN A 96 7.27 -2.58 -15.05
CA ASN A 96 8.57 -2.33 -14.43
C ASN A 96 8.42 -1.18 -13.43
N ASN A 97 7.83 -1.47 -12.27
CA ASN A 97 7.76 -0.53 -11.14
C ASN A 97 8.76 -0.91 -10.05
N MET A 98 9.22 0.10 -9.30
CA MET A 98 10.06 -0.15 -8.12
C MET A 98 9.27 -0.72 -6.94
N PHE A 99 8.00 -0.37 -6.89
CA PHE A 99 7.13 -0.54 -5.74
C PHE A 99 7.08 -2.00 -5.26
N VAL A 100 6.75 -2.95 -6.15
CA VAL A 100 6.73 -4.38 -5.82
C VAL A 100 8.08 -4.89 -5.33
N THR A 101 9.16 -4.51 -6.01
CA THR A 101 10.51 -4.97 -5.68
C THR A 101 10.92 -4.51 -4.29
N ASN A 102 10.55 -3.30 -3.90
CA ASN A 102 10.89 -2.75 -2.59
C ASN A 102 10.22 -3.53 -1.45
N PHE A 103 8.91 -3.80 -1.56
CA PHE A 103 8.18 -4.62 -0.59
C PHE A 103 8.70 -6.06 -0.52
N VAL A 104 9.06 -6.66 -1.65
CA VAL A 104 9.66 -8.00 -1.68
C VAL A 104 10.99 -8.02 -0.94
N ILE A 105 11.89 -7.07 -1.19
CA ILE A 105 13.18 -7.04 -0.49
C ILE A 105 12.98 -6.82 1.02
N LEU A 106 12.14 -5.86 1.40
CA LEU A 106 11.84 -5.61 2.81
C LEU A 106 11.28 -6.84 3.52
N GLY A 107 10.33 -7.55 2.90
CA GLY A 107 9.78 -8.74 3.51
C GLY A 107 10.76 -9.90 3.59
N LEU A 108 11.67 -10.01 2.62
CA LEU A 108 12.76 -10.98 2.66
C LEU A 108 13.80 -10.66 3.75
N LEU A 109 14.13 -9.38 3.96
CA LEU A 109 14.98 -8.94 5.06
C LEU A 109 14.36 -9.30 6.41
N GLU A 110 13.09 -8.96 6.63
CA GLU A 110 12.36 -9.31 7.85
C GLU A 110 12.34 -10.82 8.11
N ALA A 111 12.10 -11.64 7.08
CA ALA A 111 12.14 -13.10 7.21
C ALA A 111 13.56 -13.65 7.45
N SER A 112 14.59 -12.96 6.95
CA SER A 112 15.98 -13.33 7.18
C SER A 112 16.46 -13.01 8.60
N ASP A 113 15.95 -11.94 9.21
CA ASP A 113 16.28 -11.57 10.59
C ASP A 113 15.77 -12.62 11.57
N LEU A 114 14.59 -13.18 11.28
CA LEU A 114 14.00 -14.32 11.98
C LEU A 114 14.73 -15.66 11.71
N GLY A 115 15.81 -15.66 10.93
CA GLY A 115 16.61 -16.84 10.62
C GLY A 115 15.93 -17.87 9.71
N GLN A 116 14.79 -17.52 9.11
CA GLN A 116 13.97 -18.46 8.31
C GLN A 116 14.39 -18.50 6.84
N VAL A 117 15.00 -17.42 6.35
CA VAL A 117 15.46 -17.30 4.96
C VAL A 117 16.92 -16.87 4.90
N GLN A 118 17.72 -17.61 4.14
CA GLN A 118 19.07 -17.21 3.77
C GLN A 118 19.03 -16.44 2.44
N LEU A 119 19.34 -15.16 2.48
CA LEU A 119 19.27 -14.29 1.31
C LEU A 119 20.46 -14.48 0.37
N ASP A 120 20.18 -14.47 -0.93
CA ASP A 120 21.19 -14.38 -1.97
C ASP A 120 21.63 -12.92 -2.14
N ASN A 121 22.84 -12.60 -1.67
CA ASN A 121 23.41 -11.26 -1.76
C ASN A 121 23.46 -10.73 -3.20
N LYS A 122 23.68 -11.58 -4.20
CA LYS A 122 23.71 -11.14 -5.60
C LYS A 122 22.33 -10.71 -6.07
N SER A 123 21.30 -11.48 -5.74
CA SER A 123 19.91 -11.15 -6.05
C SER A 123 19.48 -9.85 -5.37
N LEU A 124 19.86 -9.64 -4.10
CA LEU A 124 19.61 -8.39 -3.39
C LEU A 124 20.35 -7.20 -4.03
N GLU A 125 21.60 -7.40 -4.42
CA GLU A 125 22.40 -6.36 -5.06
C GLU A 125 21.80 -5.93 -6.40
N GLU A 126 21.40 -6.89 -7.23
CA GLU A 126 20.74 -6.63 -8.51
C GLU A 126 19.39 -5.90 -8.32
N ALA A 127 18.63 -6.26 -7.28
CA ALA A 127 17.38 -5.59 -6.96
C ALA A 127 17.61 -4.14 -6.48
N LEU A 128 18.59 -3.92 -5.60
CA LEU A 128 18.95 -2.60 -5.13
C LEU A 128 19.48 -1.70 -6.27
N ASP A 129 20.32 -2.24 -7.16
CA ASP A 129 20.78 -1.53 -8.35
C ASP A 129 19.60 -1.07 -9.20
N ALA A 130 18.59 -1.94 -9.38
CA ALA A 130 17.39 -1.61 -10.12
C ALA A 130 16.57 -0.51 -9.42
N LEU A 131 16.31 -0.63 -8.11
CA LEU A 131 15.53 0.34 -7.33
C LEU A 131 16.12 1.77 -7.40
N LEU A 132 17.44 1.90 -7.32
CA LEU A 132 18.11 3.20 -7.35
C LEU A 132 17.94 3.94 -8.69
N THR A 133 17.54 3.25 -9.76
CA THR A 133 17.25 3.88 -11.07
C THR A 133 15.93 4.65 -11.12
N PHE A 134 15.04 4.46 -10.14
CA PHE A 134 13.71 5.09 -10.05
C PHE A 134 13.72 6.42 -9.29
N LYS A 135 14.89 6.82 -8.78
CA LYS A 135 15.09 8.10 -8.13
C LYS A 135 14.67 9.26 -9.04
N ASP A 136 14.02 10.26 -8.45
CA ASP A 136 13.62 11.46 -9.18
C ASP A 136 14.81 12.28 -9.64
N LYS A 137 14.98 12.35 -10.96
CA LYS A 137 16.05 13.06 -11.65
C LYS A 137 15.77 14.57 -11.76
N ASN A 138 14.61 15.04 -11.32
CA ASN A 138 14.31 16.48 -11.25
C ASN A 138 14.81 17.14 -9.95
N GLN A 139 15.30 16.36 -8.98
CA GLN A 139 15.84 16.91 -7.73
C GLN A 139 17.19 17.60 -7.95
N LYS A 140 17.38 18.74 -7.28
CA LYS A 140 18.66 19.48 -7.32
C LYS A 140 19.79 18.71 -6.66
N ASN A 141 19.48 18.02 -5.56
CA ASN A 141 20.43 17.19 -4.84
C ASN A 141 20.22 15.71 -5.20
N ASN A 142 21.27 15.10 -5.74
CA ASN A 142 21.33 13.69 -6.11
C ASN A 142 21.35 12.75 -4.88
N THR A 143 21.33 13.23 -3.64
CA THR A 143 21.23 12.34 -2.46
C THR A 143 19.89 12.42 -1.73
N THR A 144 18.96 13.27 -2.19
CA THR A 144 17.62 13.35 -1.61
C THR A 144 16.78 12.12 -2.01
N PRO A 145 16.24 11.35 -1.06
CA PRO A 145 15.53 10.09 -1.32
C PRO A 145 14.09 10.29 -1.83
N VAL A 146 13.93 10.94 -2.98
CA VAL A 146 12.65 11.11 -3.68
C VAL A 146 12.58 10.13 -4.85
N TYR A 147 11.52 9.33 -4.93
CA TYR A 147 11.38 8.24 -5.89
C TYR A 147 10.07 8.32 -6.67
N ASN A 148 10.09 7.78 -7.90
CA ASN A 148 8.92 7.65 -8.76
C ASN A 148 8.55 6.17 -8.91
N PHE A 149 7.27 5.91 -9.12
CA PHE A 149 6.75 4.57 -9.39
C PHE A 149 7.41 3.91 -10.61
N TRP A 150 7.65 4.69 -11.68
CA TRP A 150 8.32 4.29 -12.91
C TRP A 150 9.65 5.02 -13.14
N GLN A 151 10.52 4.40 -13.94
CA GLN A 151 11.71 5.08 -14.44
C GLN A 151 11.35 6.31 -15.26
N GLN A 152 12.26 7.29 -15.28
CA GLN A 152 12.04 8.54 -15.98
C GLN A 152 12.84 8.68 -17.29
N ILE A 153 12.20 9.27 -18.30
CA ILE A 153 12.80 9.74 -19.55
C ILE A 153 12.88 11.28 -19.57
N ASN A 154 13.80 11.85 -20.33
CA ASN A 154 13.92 13.30 -20.45
C ASN A 154 13.01 13.82 -21.59
N VAL A 155 12.09 14.70 -21.24
CA VAL A 155 11.17 15.38 -22.18
C VAL A 155 11.37 16.89 -22.02
N ASN A 156 11.91 17.54 -23.06
CA ASN A 156 12.14 18.98 -23.09
C ASN A 156 12.92 19.52 -21.87
N GLY A 157 13.95 18.79 -21.42
CA GLY A 157 14.79 19.19 -20.29
C GLY A 157 14.19 18.93 -18.90
N THR A 158 13.02 18.28 -18.82
CA THR A 158 12.40 17.83 -17.57
C THR A 158 12.26 16.32 -17.61
N TRP A 159 12.51 15.65 -16.48
CA TRP A 159 12.34 14.20 -16.39
C TRP A 159 10.90 13.83 -16.07
N GLN A 160 10.37 12.84 -16.79
CA GLN A 160 8.99 12.40 -16.74
C GLN A 160 8.93 10.88 -16.55
N SER A 161 8.02 10.41 -15.70
CA SER A 161 7.71 8.98 -15.53
C SER A 161 7.31 8.31 -16.84
N TYR A 162 7.86 7.12 -17.10
CA TYR A 162 7.70 6.41 -18.37
C TYR A 162 7.33 4.94 -18.16
N PRO A 163 6.02 4.60 -18.19
CA PRO A 163 5.56 3.22 -18.11
C PRO A 163 5.77 2.50 -19.45
N VAL A 164 7.01 2.10 -19.74
CA VAL A 164 7.44 1.62 -21.06
C VAL A 164 6.51 0.59 -21.70
N ASN A 165 5.99 -0.37 -20.94
CA ASN A 165 5.12 -1.41 -21.50
C ASN A 165 3.71 -0.92 -21.80
N LEU A 166 3.14 -0.05 -20.96
CA LEU A 166 1.81 0.52 -21.20
C LEU A 166 1.80 1.42 -22.43
N GLU A 167 2.79 2.30 -22.55
CA GLU A 167 2.99 3.15 -23.74
C GLU A 167 3.06 2.30 -25.01
N ASN A 168 3.87 1.23 -24.99
CA ASN A 168 4.03 0.35 -26.14
C ASN A 168 2.79 -0.53 -26.43
N VAL A 169 1.97 -0.87 -25.42
CA VAL A 169 0.71 -1.60 -25.62
C VAL A 169 -0.32 -0.74 -26.34
N VAL A 170 -0.41 0.55 -26.01
CA VAL A 170 -1.26 1.50 -26.75
C VAL A 170 -0.82 1.60 -28.20
N ASP A 171 0.48 1.61 -28.45
CA ASP A 171 1.07 1.56 -29.78
C ASP A 171 0.69 0.29 -30.56
N ILE A 172 0.75 -0.89 -29.93
CA ILE A 172 0.28 -2.14 -30.54
C ILE A 172 -1.19 -2.02 -30.87
N TYR A 173 -2.02 -1.60 -29.92
CA TYR A 173 -3.45 -1.46 -30.11
C TYR A 173 -3.80 -0.57 -31.30
N ASN A 174 -3.17 0.60 -31.39
CA ASN A 174 -3.36 1.55 -32.49
C ASN A 174 -2.96 0.96 -33.85
N SER A 175 -2.06 -0.03 -33.87
CA SER A 175 -1.65 -0.75 -35.08
C SER A 175 -2.54 -1.94 -35.46
N LEU A 176 -3.47 -2.36 -34.59
CA LEU A 176 -4.38 -3.47 -34.86
C LEU A 176 -5.39 -3.09 -35.97
N PRO A 177 -5.83 -4.03 -36.81
CA PRO A 177 -6.91 -3.81 -37.76
C PRO A 177 -8.18 -3.27 -37.08
N PRO A 178 -8.96 -2.38 -37.73
CA PRO A 178 -10.16 -1.76 -37.12
C PRO A 178 -11.20 -2.75 -36.60
N PHE A 179 -11.31 -3.94 -37.20
CA PHE A 179 -12.24 -4.96 -36.70
C PHE A 179 -11.80 -5.54 -35.35
N ILE A 180 -10.48 -5.65 -35.08
CA ILE A 180 -9.95 -6.07 -33.79
C ILE A 180 -10.14 -4.96 -32.76
N GLN A 181 -9.89 -3.70 -33.14
CA GLN A 181 -10.17 -2.54 -32.28
C GLN A 181 -11.67 -2.40 -31.94
N LYS A 182 -12.55 -2.80 -32.86
CA LYS A 182 -13.99 -2.85 -32.60
C LYS A 182 -14.40 -4.04 -31.73
N LEU A 183 -13.66 -5.15 -31.79
CA LEU A 183 -13.88 -6.28 -30.89
C LEU A 183 -13.43 -5.94 -29.47
N SER A 184 -12.28 -5.28 -29.28
CA SER A 184 -11.81 -4.82 -27.97
C SER A 184 -12.77 -3.82 -27.31
N SER A 185 -13.40 -2.93 -28.08
CA SER A 185 -14.39 -2.01 -27.53
C SER A 185 -15.68 -2.71 -27.05
N LEU A 186 -16.01 -3.89 -27.59
CA LEU A 186 -17.09 -4.74 -27.04
C LEU A 186 -16.76 -5.31 -25.65
N PHE A 187 -15.48 -5.30 -25.27
CA PHE A 187 -15.00 -5.71 -23.94
C PHE A 187 -14.75 -4.51 -23.00
N GLY A 188 -15.26 -3.32 -23.34
CA GLY A 188 -15.13 -2.12 -22.51
C GLY A 188 -13.75 -1.48 -22.53
N ILE A 189 -12.95 -1.73 -23.58
CA ILE A 189 -11.64 -1.12 -23.78
C ILE A 189 -11.67 -0.36 -25.11
N SER A 190 -12.03 0.92 -25.07
CA SER A 190 -11.96 1.79 -26.24
C SER A 190 -10.54 2.35 -26.46
N PRO A 191 -10.18 2.73 -27.71
CA PRO A 191 -8.91 3.40 -28.00
C PRO A 191 -8.69 4.67 -27.17
N GLU A 192 -9.76 5.45 -26.99
CA GLU A 192 -9.76 6.71 -26.25
C GLU A 192 -9.51 6.48 -24.76
N GLU A 193 -10.16 5.47 -24.16
CA GLU A 193 -9.93 5.11 -22.75
C GLU A 193 -8.50 4.60 -22.51
N LEU A 194 -7.94 3.80 -23.43
CA LEU A 194 -6.55 3.35 -23.33
C LEU A 194 -5.55 4.51 -23.43
N LYS A 195 -5.78 5.45 -24.36
CA LYS A 195 -4.95 6.65 -24.49
C LYS A 195 -5.07 7.57 -23.28
N GLN A 196 -6.29 7.76 -22.77
CA GLN A 196 -6.53 8.57 -21.58
C GLN A 196 -5.85 7.93 -20.35
N MET A 197 -5.94 6.60 -20.21
CA MET A 197 -5.27 5.85 -19.16
C MET A 197 -3.74 6.06 -19.21
N VAL A 198 -3.10 5.92 -20.38
CA VAL A 198 -1.65 6.15 -20.51
C VAL A 198 -1.26 7.61 -20.28
N SER A 199 -2.03 8.57 -20.80
CA SER A 199 -1.79 10.00 -20.55
C SER A 199 -1.94 10.40 -19.08
N SER A 200 -2.62 9.57 -18.28
CA SER A 200 -2.78 9.74 -16.83
C SER A 200 -1.61 9.18 -16.01
N PHE A 201 -0.69 8.45 -16.65
CA PHE A 201 0.48 7.82 -16.00
C PHE A 201 1.76 8.66 -16.05
N VAL A 202 1.61 9.94 -16.38
CA VAL A 202 2.63 10.99 -16.28
C VAL A 202 2.72 11.51 -14.83
N ILE A 203 2.76 10.57 -13.88
CA ILE A 203 2.63 10.84 -12.45
C ILE A 203 3.96 11.33 -11.83
N PRO A 204 3.90 12.24 -10.85
CA PRO A 204 5.06 12.74 -10.13
C PRO A 204 5.61 11.72 -9.12
N PRO A 205 6.78 11.98 -8.52
CA PRO A 205 7.21 11.23 -7.35
C PRO A 205 6.22 11.41 -6.19
N ASP A 206 6.16 10.42 -5.32
CA ASP A 206 5.19 10.37 -4.23
C ASP A 206 5.83 9.98 -2.87
N ASN A 207 5.03 10.17 -1.83
CA ASN A 207 5.36 9.85 -0.45
C ASN A 207 5.35 8.34 -0.16
N ASP A 208 4.76 7.55 -1.05
CA ASP A 208 4.58 6.11 -0.89
C ASP A 208 5.86 5.36 -1.29
N ASP A 209 6.31 5.54 -2.53
CA ASP A 209 7.56 5.01 -3.10
C ASP A 209 8.78 5.51 -2.32
N SER A 210 8.78 6.80 -1.98
CA SER A 210 9.86 7.42 -1.21
C SER A 210 9.88 6.89 0.23
N GLY A 211 8.71 6.75 0.86
CA GLY A 211 8.55 6.24 2.23
C GLY A 211 9.03 4.79 2.37
N ILE A 212 8.64 3.91 1.45
CA ILE A 212 9.09 2.52 1.47
C ILE A 212 10.60 2.38 1.19
N ASN A 213 11.18 3.24 0.34
CA ASN A 213 12.63 3.26 0.15
C ASN A 213 13.39 3.75 1.39
N ILE A 214 12.89 4.74 2.11
CA ILE A 214 13.44 5.15 3.42
C ILE A 214 13.39 3.97 4.41
N ALA A 215 12.29 3.22 4.44
CA ALA A 215 12.18 2.03 5.28
C ALA A 215 13.26 1.00 4.88
N LEU A 216 13.42 0.68 3.59
CA LEU A 216 14.47 -0.21 3.09
C LEU A 216 15.87 0.22 3.56
N GLY A 217 16.21 1.50 3.41
CA GLY A 217 17.48 2.03 3.90
C GLY A 217 17.67 1.88 5.40
N SER A 218 16.62 2.08 6.17
CA SER A 218 16.63 1.90 7.63
C SER A 218 16.87 0.44 8.01
N PHE A 219 16.24 -0.51 7.32
CA PHE A 219 16.51 -1.94 7.51
C PHE A 219 17.95 -2.30 7.12
N LEU A 220 18.46 -1.82 5.97
CA LEU A 220 19.85 -2.03 5.58
C LEU A 220 20.84 -1.45 6.59
N ARG A 221 20.53 -0.28 7.15
CA ARG A 221 21.35 0.39 8.17
C ARG A 221 21.44 -0.43 9.46
N SER A 222 20.32 -0.97 9.92
CA SER A 222 20.28 -1.87 11.08
C SER A 222 21.07 -3.16 10.85
N HIS A 223 21.22 -3.55 9.58
CA HIS A 223 21.95 -4.75 9.15
C HIS A 223 23.29 -4.43 8.48
N LYS A 224 23.88 -3.25 8.71
CA LYS A 224 25.13 -2.84 8.03
C LYS A 224 26.30 -3.80 8.27
N GLU A 225 26.30 -4.54 9.38
CA GLU A 225 27.28 -5.60 9.68
C GLU A 225 27.10 -6.81 8.75
N LYS A 226 25.85 -7.19 8.47
CA LYS A 226 25.48 -8.34 7.61
C LYS A 226 25.53 -7.99 6.12
N PHE A 227 25.18 -6.75 5.76
CA PHE A 227 25.09 -6.27 4.39
C PHE A 227 25.81 -4.92 4.17
N PRO A 228 27.13 -4.82 4.47
CA PRO A 228 27.85 -3.54 4.43
C PRO A 228 27.87 -2.90 3.05
N SER A 229 28.01 -3.70 1.99
CA SER A 229 28.03 -3.20 0.60
C SER A 229 26.68 -2.66 0.16
N LEU A 230 25.59 -3.35 0.50
CA LEU A 230 24.22 -2.92 0.16
C LEU A 230 23.87 -1.63 0.90
N TYR A 231 24.17 -1.55 2.20
CA TYR A 231 23.94 -0.33 2.97
C TYR A 231 24.73 0.84 2.40
N SER A 232 26.04 0.69 2.19
CA SER A 232 26.89 1.76 1.66
C SER A 232 26.41 2.24 0.28
N LYS A 233 26.00 1.30 -0.58
CA LYS A 233 25.43 1.62 -1.90
C LYS A 233 24.16 2.44 -1.77
N TRP A 234 23.22 2.01 -0.94
CA TRP A 234 21.97 2.73 -0.70
C TRP A 234 22.22 4.12 -0.08
N GLU A 235 23.03 4.20 0.97
CA GLU A 235 23.34 5.44 1.71
C GLU A 235 23.99 6.49 0.81
N SER A 236 24.86 6.09 -0.11
CA SER A 236 25.54 6.99 -1.05
C SER A 236 24.57 7.81 -1.93
N GLN A 237 23.32 7.35 -2.07
CA GLN A 237 22.30 8.00 -2.89
C GLN A 237 21.10 8.50 -2.08
N ASN A 238 21.03 8.28 -0.77
CA ASN A 238 19.82 8.48 0.04
C ASN A 238 20.06 9.15 1.39
N ASN A 239 21.18 9.87 1.55
CA ASN A 239 21.58 10.43 2.85
C ASN A 239 21.01 11.82 3.19
N ASP A 240 20.31 12.49 2.25
CA ASP A 240 19.75 13.83 2.49
C ASP A 240 18.30 13.76 3.01
N TYR A 241 18.14 13.36 4.27
CA TYR A 241 16.84 13.25 4.94
C TYR A 241 16.19 14.62 5.19
N GLU A 242 16.98 15.64 5.55
CA GLU A 242 16.48 17.00 5.79
C GLU A 242 15.89 17.60 4.51
N GLY A 243 16.55 17.41 3.36
CA GLY A 243 16.03 17.80 2.06
C GLY A 243 14.73 17.07 1.72
N PHE A 244 14.65 15.77 1.98
CA PHE A 244 13.42 15.00 1.74
C PHE A 244 12.26 15.50 2.60
N TYR A 245 12.42 15.61 3.92
CA TYR A 245 11.31 16.07 4.77
C TYR A 245 10.98 17.56 4.57
N SER A 246 11.90 18.37 4.05
CA SER A 246 11.56 19.73 3.57
C SER A 246 10.61 19.69 2.37
N ILE A 247 10.81 18.77 1.43
CA ILE A 247 9.90 18.54 0.30
C ILE A 247 8.55 18.03 0.79
N VAL A 248 8.54 17.03 1.67
CA VAL A 248 7.31 16.50 2.29
C VAL A 248 6.50 17.62 2.93
N LYS A 249 7.14 18.42 3.80
CA LYS A 249 6.47 19.54 4.48
C LYS A 249 5.98 20.59 3.48
N LYS A 250 6.73 20.91 2.42
CA LYS A 250 6.28 21.87 1.39
C LYS A 250 4.93 21.45 0.77
N TYR A 251 4.75 20.16 0.50
CA TYR A 251 3.57 19.66 -0.22
C TYR A 251 2.47 19.07 0.67
N ALA A 252 2.72 18.92 1.97
CA ALA A 252 1.72 18.44 2.93
C ALA A 252 0.43 19.29 2.92
N TYR A 253 -0.71 18.60 3.04
CA TYR A 253 -2.03 19.22 3.11
C TYR A 253 -2.26 19.87 4.47
N ARG A 254 -2.69 21.13 4.47
CA ARG A 254 -2.95 21.98 5.64
C ARG A 254 -4.30 22.68 5.49
N PRO A 255 -5.40 22.10 5.98
CA PRO A 255 -6.74 22.68 5.81
C PRO A 255 -6.95 24.01 6.55
N LEU A 256 -6.15 24.28 7.59
CA LEU A 256 -6.36 25.38 8.55
C LEU A 256 -5.34 26.51 8.42
N THR A 257 -4.77 26.74 7.23
CA THR A 257 -3.73 27.77 6.98
C THR A 257 -4.16 29.19 7.33
N GLN A 258 -5.46 29.49 7.34
CA GLN A 258 -6.00 30.78 7.78
C GLN A 258 -5.89 30.98 9.29
N GLN A 259 -5.94 29.90 10.07
CA GLN A 259 -5.89 29.92 11.54
C GLN A 259 -4.47 29.65 12.05
N PHE A 260 -3.74 28.74 11.40
CA PHE A 260 -2.41 28.30 11.78
C PHE A 260 -1.42 28.50 10.63
N GLN A 261 -0.53 29.47 10.77
CA GLN A 261 0.53 29.71 9.78
C GLN A 261 1.69 28.73 9.98
N SER A 262 2.18 28.16 8.88
CA SER A 262 3.42 27.36 8.84
C SER A 262 4.37 27.94 7.79
N ASN A 263 5.67 27.92 8.07
CA ASN A 263 6.72 28.39 7.16
C ASN A 263 6.82 27.57 5.86
N PHE A 264 6.21 26.38 5.83
CA PHE A 264 6.14 25.52 4.65
C PHE A 264 4.86 25.70 3.85
N SER A 265 3.93 26.52 4.31
CA SER A 265 2.65 26.73 3.64
C SER A 265 2.85 27.40 2.28
N THR A 266 2.21 26.85 1.27
CA THR A 266 2.08 27.43 -0.07
C THR A 266 0.63 27.89 -0.28
N ASN A 267 0.37 28.67 -1.32
CA ASN A 267 -0.98 29.04 -1.77
C ASN A 267 -1.87 27.83 -2.19
N ALA A 268 -1.28 26.64 -2.31
CA ALA A 268 -1.96 25.39 -2.64
C ALA A 268 -2.03 24.41 -1.44
N SER A 269 -1.46 24.76 -0.29
CA SER A 269 -1.41 23.84 0.86
C SER A 269 -2.78 23.56 1.47
N ASP A 270 -3.78 24.43 1.25
CA ASP A 270 -5.15 24.25 1.72
C ASP A 270 -6.11 23.73 0.63
N ILE A 271 -5.59 23.34 -0.54
CA ILE A 271 -6.35 22.85 -1.69
C ILE A 271 -6.17 21.33 -1.79
N ILE A 272 -7.27 20.57 -1.83
CA ILE A 272 -7.24 19.11 -1.87
C ILE A 272 -8.32 18.53 -2.79
N ASP A 273 -8.11 17.31 -3.24
CA ASP A 273 -9.11 16.49 -3.95
C ASP A 273 -10.45 16.49 -3.17
N PRO A 274 -11.58 16.81 -3.82
CA PRO A 274 -12.91 16.82 -3.20
C PRO A 274 -13.28 15.51 -2.47
N ARG A 275 -12.82 14.36 -2.97
CA ARG A 275 -13.03 13.05 -2.35
C ARG A 275 -12.30 12.93 -1.02
N THR A 276 -11.09 13.49 -0.96
CA THR A 276 -10.32 13.55 0.27
C THR A 276 -11.02 14.40 1.30
N TYR A 277 -11.45 15.61 0.93
CA TYR A 277 -12.19 16.46 1.86
C TYR A 277 -13.48 15.78 2.34
N TYR A 278 -14.16 15.06 1.46
CA TYR A 278 -15.41 14.38 1.78
C TYR A 278 -15.27 13.43 2.98
N TYR A 279 -14.26 12.55 2.97
CA TYR A 279 -14.08 11.58 4.04
C TYR A 279 -13.32 12.15 5.26
N LEU A 280 -12.58 13.26 5.07
CA LEU A 280 -11.84 13.94 6.13
C LEU A 280 -12.62 15.04 6.85
N HIS A 281 -13.80 15.45 6.37
CA HIS A 281 -14.53 16.58 6.94
C HIS A 281 -14.68 16.44 8.46
N GLU A 282 -15.20 15.30 8.92
CA GLU A 282 -15.40 15.01 10.34
C GLU A 282 -14.08 15.02 11.13
N PHE A 283 -13.02 14.40 10.58
CA PHE A 283 -11.69 14.43 11.18
C PHE A 283 -11.17 15.86 11.38
N ILE A 284 -11.32 16.70 10.36
CA ILE A 284 -10.87 18.10 10.39
C ILE A 284 -11.68 18.91 11.40
N GLN A 285 -13.00 18.74 11.46
CA GLN A 285 -13.84 19.43 12.46
C GLN A 285 -13.46 19.04 13.88
N LYS A 286 -13.28 17.74 14.15
CA LYS A 286 -12.89 17.24 15.49
C LYS A 286 -11.52 17.72 15.95
N ASN A 287 -10.64 18.11 15.01
CA ASN A 287 -9.27 18.51 15.29
C ASN A 287 -9.01 20.00 14.95
N SER A 288 -10.05 20.83 14.79
CA SER A 288 -9.90 22.21 14.34
C SER A 288 -9.21 23.14 15.34
N GLU A 289 -9.07 22.72 16.60
CA GLU A 289 -8.39 23.50 17.64
C GLU A 289 -6.86 23.50 17.51
N TYR A 290 -6.30 22.64 16.66
CA TYR A 290 -4.86 22.48 16.49
C TYR A 290 -4.45 22.57 15.01
N PRO A 291 -3.19 22.93 14.70
CA PRO A 291 -2.66 22.81 13.36
C PRO A 291 -2.79 21.37 12.83
N ILE A 292 -3.30 21.24 11.61
CA ILE A 292 -3.37 19.96 10.88
C ILE A 292 -2.41 20.03 9.69
N SER A 293 -1.54 19.03 9.60
CA SER A 293 -0.68 18.76 8.45
C SER A 293 -0.66 17.26 8.15
N LEU A 294 -0.93 16.87 6.91
CA LEU A 294 -1.04 15.46 6.50
C LEU A 294 -0.14 15.18 5.30
N PHE A 295 0.41 13.96 5.20
CA PHE A 295 1.09 13.58 3.96
C PHE A 295 0.07 13.58 2.83
N SER A 296 0.37 14.34 1.79
CA SER A 296 -0.30 14.18 0.50
C SER A 296 0.35 13.04 -0.26
N THR A 297 -0.34 12.41 -1.21
CA THR A 297 0.30 11.35 -2.03
C THR A 297 1.47 11.93 -2.82
N TRP A 298 1.21 12.95 -3.64
CA TRP A 298 2.20 13.46 -4.59
C TRP A 298 3.15 14.49 -3.94
N LEU A 299 4.43 14.47 -4.32
CA LEU A 299 5.46 15.41 -3.87
C LEU A 299 5.60 16.62 -4.81
N ILE A 300 4.48 17.10 -5.33
CA ILE A 300 4.32 18.35 -6.06
C ILE A 300 2.95 18.95 -5.75
N ASN A 301 2.68 20.18 -6.19
CA ASN A 301 1.34 20.79 -6.25
C ASN A 301 1.16 21.56 -7.57
N GLN A 302 -0.03 22.15 -7.77
CA GLN A 302 -0.39 22.82 -9.04
C GLN A 302 0.58 23.93 -9.45
N ASN A 303 1.31 24.54 -8.51
CA ASN A 303 2.29 25.58 -8.85
C ASN A 303 3.57 25.02 -9.49
N ASP A 304 3.89 23.75 -9.23
CA ASP A 304 5.11 23.09 -9.68
C ASP A 304 4.86 22.09 -10.82
N GLU A 305 3.60 21.95 -11.26
CA GLU A 305 3.24 21.11 -12.41
C GLU A 305 3.80 21.66 -13.72
N LYS A 306 4.15 20.74 -14.61
CA LYS A 306 4.53 21.06 -15.99
C LYS A 306 3.59 20.30 -16.92
N GLN A 307 2.73 21.05 -17.59
CA GLN A 307 1.71 20.50 -18.48
C GLN A 307 2.32 19.48 -19.45
N ASN A 308 1.69 18.31 -19.55
CA ASN A 308 2.11 17.18 -20.39
C ASN A 308 3.47 16.55 -20.05
N VAL A 309 4.10 16.91 -18.92
CA VAL A 309 5.41 16.37 -18.53
C VAL A 309 5.41 15.78 -17.12
N VAL A 310 4.87 16.49 -16.13
CA VAL A 310 4.67 15.99 -14.77
C VAL A 310 3.46 16.72 -14.18
N LYS A 311 2.40 15.97 -13.85
CA LYS A 311 1.17 16.54 -13.29
C LYS A 311 0.53 15.59 -12.28
N GLN A 312 -0.12 16.14 -11.26
CA GLN A 312 -0.97 15.36 -10.37
C GLN A 312 -2.16 14.80 -11.17
N PRO A 313 -2.66 13.60 -10.85
CA PRO A 313 -3.98 13.16 -11.29
C PRO A 313 -5.03 14.23 -10.98
N PHE A 314 -5.82 14.61 -11.98
CA PHE A 314 -6.86 15.65 -11.88
C PHE A 314 -6.36 17.04 -11.41
N HIS A 315 -5.05 17.31 -11.49
CA HIS A 315 -4.46 18.57 -11.01
C HIS A 315 -4.75 18.87 -9.53
N THR A 316 -4.97 17.83 -8.72
CA THR A 316 -5.19 17.95 -7.28
C THR A 316 -4.47 16.86 -6.53
N ASN A 317 -3.85 17.22 -5.41
CA ASN A 317 -3.32 16.24 -4.48
C ASN A 317 -4.44 15.59 -3.67
N ASN A 318 -4.16 14.42 -3.11
CA ASN A 318 -5.08 13.72 -2.21
C ASN A 318 -4.34 13.21 -0.97
N VAL A 319 -5.12 12.84 0.04
CA VAL A 319 -4.64 12.16 1.24
C VAL A 319 -5.25 10.76 1.19
N ASP A 320 -4.39 9.76 1.08
CA ASP A 320 -4.75 8.34 1.11
C ASP A 320 -4.23 7.73 2.42
N LEU A 321 -5.08 6.96 3.12
CA LEU A 321 -4.73 6.43 4.44
C LEU A 321 -3.61 5.40 4.39
N THR A 322 -3.56 4.57 3.36
CA THR A 322 -2.48 3.59 3.15
C THR A 322 -1.15 4.25 2.82
N VAL A 323 -1.15 5.26 1.94
CA VAL A 323 0.04 6.07 1.67
C VAL A 323 0.54 6.72 2.95
N ASN A 324 -0.35 7.33 3.73
CA ASN A 324 0.00 7.94 5.02
C ASN A 324 0.58 6.92 6.02
N ALA A 325 0.02 5.71 6.10
CA ALA A 325 0.52 4.65 6.95
C ALA A 325 1.92 4.18 6.53
N ASN A 326 2.18 4.09 5.23
CA ASN A 326 3.48 3.67 4.70
C ASN A 326 4.55 4.78 4.80
N SER A 327 4.19 6.04 4.54
CA SER A 327 5.09 7.19 4.76
C SER A 327 5.45 7.35 6.24
N LEU A 328 4.48 7.18 7.13
CA LEU A 328 4.71 7.15 8.58
C LEU A 328 5.62 5.97 8.97
N PHE A 329 5.45 4.80 8.34
CA PHE A 329 6.34 3.66 8.55
C PHE A 329 7.78 3.95 8.14
N GLY A 330 7.99 4.64 7.01
CA GLY A 330 9.31 5.12 6.59
C GLY A 330 9.94 6.05 7.63
N LEU A 331 9.21 7.07 8.08
CA LEU A 331 9.70 8.00 9.11
C LEU A 331 10.00 7.29 10.44
N ASN A 332 9.10 6.41 10.91
CA ASN A 332 9.29 5.63 12.14
C ASN A 332 10.51 4.69 12.03
N SER A 333 10.70 4.04 10.88
CA SER A 333 11.86 3.17 10.63
C SER A 333 13.17 3.95 10.69
N LEU A 334 13.18 5.14 10.10
CA LEU A 334 14.34 6.03 10.13
C LEU A 334 14.66 6.48 11.56
N LEU A 335 13.67 7.03 12.27
CA LEU A 335 13.87 7.57 13.63
C LEU A 335 14.27 6.51 14.66
N THR A 336 13.87 5.26 14.46
CA THR A 336 14.27 4.13 15.34
C THR A 336 15.65 3.54 15.01
N THR A 337 16.27 3.98 13.90
CA THR A 337 17.56 3.45 13.42
C THR A 337 18.69 4.49 13.39
N LEU A 338 18.36 5.78 13.27
CA LEU A 338 19.34 6.86 13.40
C LEU A 338 20.02 6.85 14.78
N SER A 339 21.24 7.39 14.86
CA SER A 339 21.80 7.73 16.17
C SER A 339 20.95 8.81 16.84
N GLN A 340 21.03 8.91 18.16
CA GLN A 340 20.29 9.93 18.91
C GLN A 340 20.58 11.35 18.38
N GLU A 341 21.84 11.66 18.07
CA GLU A 341 22.24 12.98 17.53
C GLU A 341 21.62 13.25 16.16
N GLU A 342 21.69 12.30 15.22
CA GLU A 342 21.07 12.44 13.89
C GLU A 342 19.56 12.62 13.99
N ALA A 343 18.91 11.83 14.84
CA ALA A 343 17.46 11.89 15.03
C ALA A 343 17.03 13.21 15.71
N GLU A 344 17.80 13.71 16.67
CA GLU A 344 17.55 15.01 17.29
C GLU A 344 17.70 16.18 16.31
N ASN A 345 18.69 16.11 15.41
CA ASN A 345 18.88 17.14 14.38
C ASN A 345 17.75 17.12 13.36
N LEU A 346 17.31 15.93 12.92
CA LEU A 346 16.24 15.80 11.94
C LEU A 346 14.85 16.13 12.52
N PHE A 347 14.55 15.68 13.74
CA PHE A 347 13.17 15.60 14.24
C PHE A 347 12.91 16.48 15.47
N SER A 348 13.82 16.52 16.45
CA SER A 348 13.54 17.22 17.73
C SER A 348 13.30 18.72 17.55
N LYS A 349 14.00 19.35 16.61
CA LYS A 349 13.92 20.80 16.35
C LYS A 349 12.86 21.17 15.30
N ASP A 350 12.23 20.18 14.67
CA ASP A 350 11.33 20.37 13.54
C ASP A 350 9.86 20.21 13.98
N LEU A 351 9.27 21.30 14.47
CA LEU A 351 7.89 21.30 14.98
C LEU A 351 6.86 20.93 13.90
N ASP A 352 7.10 21.30 12.64
CA ASP A 352 6.23 20.94 11.53
C ASP A 352 6.26 19.43 11.27
N LEU A 353 7.43 18.81 11.29
CA LEU A 353 7.55 17.35 11.10
C LEU A 353 6.94 16.57 12.27
N LYS A 354 7.10 17.06 13.50
CA LYS A 354 6.43 16.51 14.69
C LYS A 354 4.91 16.63 14.62
N GLY A 355 4.41 17.79 14.20
CA GLY A 355 2.99 18.03 13.99
C GLY A 355 2.42 17.07 12.95
N LEU A 356 3.09 16.96 11.81
CA LEU A 356 2.73 16.05 10.73
C LEU A 356 2.70 14.59 11.20
N HIS A 357 3.71 14.14 11.95
CA HIS A 357 3.77 12.80 12.54
C HIS A 357 2.57 12.50 13.47
N ARG A 358 2.25 13.42 14.38
CA ARG A 358 1.09 13.28 15.29
C ARG A 358 -0.24 13.35 14.54
N ASN A 359 -0.40 14.28 13.61
CA ASN A 359 -1.64 14.43 12.85
C ASN A 359 -1.93 13.18 12.01
N VAL A 360 -0.90 12.61 11.38
CA VAL A 360 -1.03 11.38 10.58
C VAL A 360 -1.34 10.18 11.47
N THR A 361 -0.71 10.08 12.65
CA THR A 361 -1.10 9.09 13.67
C THR A 361 -2.60 9.17 13.97
N ASN A 362 -3.12 10.38 14.24
CA ASN A 362 -4.53 10.58 14.56
C ASN A 362 -5.44 10.29 13.37
N LEU A 363 -4.99 10.59 12.15
CA LEU A 363 -5.72 10.28 10.94
C LEU A 363 -5.90 8.76 10.76
N LEU A 364 -4.85 7.97 10.99
CA LEU A 364 -4.91 6.51 10.87
C LEU A 364 -5.82 5.91 11.94
N ALA A 365 -5.73 6.41 13.18
CA ALA A 365 -6.65 6.05 14.27
C ALA A 365 -8.11 6.35 13.90
N TYR A 366 -8.39 7.56 13.40
CA TYR A 366 -9.70 7.93 12.88
C TYR A 366 -10.17 6.99 11.76
N GLY A 367 -9.27 6.62 10.84
CA GLY A 367 -9.55 5.69 9.74
C GLY A 367 -10.11 4.35 10.24
N ILE A 368 -9.53 3.82 11.31
CA ILE A 368 -9.96 2.58 11.97
C ILE A 368 -11.25 2.78 12.77
N GLU A 369 -11.27 3.78 13.65
CA GLU A 369 -12.34 3.99 14.65
C GLU A 369 -13.66 4.41 14.02
N SER A 370 -13.62 5.25 12.97
CA SER A 370 -14.81 5.67 12.22
C SER A 370 -15.36 4.56 11.32
N GLY A 371 -14.54 3.56 10.99
CA GLY A 371 -14.87 2.54 10.00
C GLY A 371 -14.91 3.05 8.56
N ILE A 372 -14.37 4.24 8.27
CA ILE A 372 -14.37 4.83 6.91
C ILE A 372 -13.62 3.95 5.90
N VAL A 373 -12.61 3.21 6.36
CA VAL A 373 -11.86 2.22 5.55
C VAL A 373 -12.70 1.01 5.14
N LEU A 374 -13.87 0.82 5.75
CA LEU A 374 -14.82 -0.23 5.39
C LEU A 374 -16.02 0.33 4.64
N SER A 375 -16.50 1.52 5.01
CA SER A 375 -17.70 2.11 4.42
C SER A 375 -17.43 2.84 3.11
N ARG A 376 -16.27 3.50 2.98
CA ARG A 376 -15.82 4.24 1.78
C ARG A 376 -14.36 3.92 1.41
N PRO A 377 -13.98 2.63 1.25
CA PRO A 377 -12.62 2.27 0.85
C PRO A 377 -12.27 2.82 -0.54
N ASP A 378 -13.27 3.10 -1.39
CA ASP A 378 -13.09 3.75 -2.69
C ASP A 378 -12.49 5.16 -2.62
N LEU A 379 -12.66 5.84 -1.48
CA LEU A 379 -12.12 7.19 -1.24
C LEU A 379 -10.94 7.16 -0.27
N ALA A 380 -11.10 6.49 0.86
CA ALA A 380 -10.12 6.51 1.93
C ALA A 380 -8.86 5.69 1.57
N LEU A 381 -9.03 4.65 0.75
CA LEU A 381 -7.99 3.75 0.25
C LEU A 381 -7.92 3.82 -1.30
N THR A 382 -7.80 5.05 -1.79
CA THR A 382 -7.82 5.38 -3.22
C THR A 382 -6.85 4.52 -4.04
N TYR A 383 -5.68 4.18 -3.51
CA TYR A 383 -4.68 3.38 -4.22
C TYR A 383 -4.61 1.91 -3.80
N TYR A 384 -4.99 1.59 -2.55
CA TYR A 384 -4.93 0.22 -1.99
C TYR A 384 -6.32 -0.26 -1.61
N PRO A 385 -7.09 -0.77 -2.58
CA PRO A 385 -8.53 -0.96 -2.39
C PRO A 385 -8.87 -2.07 -1.38
N SER A 386 -7.90 -2.91 -1.02
CA SER A 386 -8.05 -3.94 0.00
C SER A 386 -7.81 -3.34 1.39
N GLU A 387 -8.83 -3.39 2.24
CA GLU A 387 -8.75 -2.96 3.63
C GLU A 387 -7.70 -3.74 4.43
N TYR A 388 -7.41 -4.98 4.03
CA TYR A 388 -6.40 -5.82 4.65
C TYR A 388 -5.01 -5.18 4.55
N ASP A 389 -4.70 -4.51 3.44
CA ASP A 389 -3.44 -3.81 3.25
C ASP A 389 -3.33 -2.61 4.20
N PHE A 390 -4.41 -1.87 4.39
CA PHE A 390 -4.47 -0.77 5.36
C PHE A 390 -4.17 -1.24 6.78
N TYR A 391 -4.87 -2.25 7.28
CA TYR A 391 -4.60 -2.75 8.63
C TYR A 391 -3.19 -3.31 8.77
N TRP A 392 -2.66 -3.94 7.72
CA TRP A 392 -1.28 -4.43 7.71
C TRP A 392 -0.27 -3.29 7.82
N PHE A 393 -0.43 -2.19 7.07
CA PHE A 393 0.45 -1.03 7.18
C PHE A 393 0.43 -0.40 8.58
N VAL A 394 -0.74 -0.31 9.21
CA VAL A 394 -0.86 0.18 10.59
C VAL A 394 -0.21 -0.79 11.58
N ALA A 395 -0.47 -2.10 11.44
CA ALA A 395 0.10 -3.12 12.32
C ALA A 395 1.63 -3.17 12.23
N ARG A 396 2.22 -2.92 11.05
CA ARG A 396 3.68 -2.81 10.90
C ARG A 396 4.28 -1.64 11.67
N ASN A 397 3.63 -0.48 11.66
CA ASN A 397 4.03 0.65 12.51
C ASN A 397 3.99 0.27 13.99
N VAL A 398 2.87 -0.30 14.44
CA VAL A 398 2.69 -0.75 15.83
C VAL A 398 3.79 -1.75 16.22
N HIS A 399 4.04 -2.77 15.39
CA HIS A 399 5.07 -3.78 15.65
C HIS A 399 6.48 -3.18 15.73
N LEU A 400 6.84 -2.31 14.79
CA LEU A 400 8.13 -1.63 14.74
C LEU A 400 8.37 -0.83 16.02
N LEU A 401 7.43 0.04 16.38
CA LEU A 401 7.56 0.92 17.54
C LEU A 401 7.52 0.13 18.85
N ARG A 402 6.70 -0.92 18.94
CA ARG A 402 6.68 -1.83 20.09
C ARG A 402 8.01 -2.53 20.27
N THR A 403 8.58 -3.06 19.19
CA THR A 403 9.89 -3.71 19.19
C THR A 403 10.98 -2.72 19.60
N ALA A 404 10.95 -1.49 19.07
CA ALA A 404 11.87 -0.43 19.48
C ALA A 404 11.73 -0.09 20.97
N LYS A 405 10.50 -0.03 21.50
CA LYS A 405 10.24 0.21 22.93
C LYS A 405 10.83 -0.90 23.81
N GLN A 406 10.57 -2.16 23.48
CA GLN A 406 11.09 -3.31 24.23
C GLN A 406 12.62 -3.36 24.22
N ASN A 407 13.24 -2.90 23.12
CA ASN A 407 14.69 -2.84 22.97
C ASN A 407 15.32 -1.51 23.41
N SER A 408 14.57 -0.65 24.13
CA SER A 408 15.04 0.66 24.63
C SER A 408 15.57 1.61 23.53
N LYS A 409 15.00 1.52 22.32
CA LYS A 409 15.31 2.36 21.15
C LYS A 409 14.24 3.41 20.85
N LEU A 410 13.21 3.52 21.68
CA LEU A 410 12.13 4.48 21.52
C LEU A 410 12.43 5.72 22.36
N HIS A 411 12.85 6.81 21.71
CA HIS A 411 13.43 7.98 22.41
C HIS A 411 12.58 9.26 22.31
N PHE A 412 11.52 9.26 21.51
CA PHE A 412 10.67 10.44 21.28
C PHE A 412 9.25 10.21 21.78
N GLU A 413 8.69 11.22 22.45
CA GLU A 413 7.30 11.22 22.92
C GLU A 413 6.33 11.04 21.75
N GLU A 414 6.63 11.60 20.58
CA GLU A 414 5.82 11.43 19.38
C GLU A 414 5.74 9.96 18.94
N LEU A 415 6.84 9.20 19.05
CA LEU A 415 6.84 7.77 18.72
C LEU A 415 6.08 6.95 19.77
N GLU A 416 6.15 7.31 21.04
CA GLU A 416 5.33 6.68 22.09
C GLU A 416 3.84 6.97 21.92
N TYR A 417 3.50 8.20 21.55
CA TYR A 417 2.15 8.62 21.21
C TYR A 417 1.62 7.84 20.01
N CYS A 418 2.44 7.69 18.97
CA CYS A 418 2.10 6.91 17.78
C CYS A 418 1.86 5.44 18.12
N LEU A 419 2.75 4.82 18.89
CA LEU A 419 2.56 3.44 19.34
C LEU A 419 1.26 3.28 20.13
N SER A 420 1.06 4.09 21.17
CA SER A 420 -0.11 3.95 22.05
C SER A 420 -1.43 4.19 21.32
N THR A 421 -1.49 5.23 20.48
CA THR A 421 -2.70 5.58 19.73
C THR A 421 -3.04 4.48 18.71
N LEU A 422 -2.07 4.11 17.85
CA LEU A 422 -2.33 3.09 16.82
C LEU A 422 -2.55 1.69 17.40
N GLU A 423 -1.86 1.34 18.48
CA GLU A 423 -2.07 0.07 19.19
C GLU A 423 -3.49 0.00 19.78
N ASP A 424 -3.95 1.06 20.43
CA ASP A 424 -5.30 1.11 21.00
C ASP A 424 -6.38 1.01 19.91
N SER A 425 -6.31 1.85 18.87
CA SER A 425 -7.29 1.81 17.77
C SER A 425 -7.28 0.46 17.06
N LEU A 426 -6.09 -0.11 16.79
CA LEU A 426 -5.97 -1.40 16.12
C LEU A 426 -6.53 -2.54 16.99
N LEU A 427 -6.16 -2.64 18.26
CA LEU A 427 -6.58 -3.76 19.12
C LEU A 427 -8.07 -3.69 19.50
N ASN A 428 -8.61 -2.49 19.74
CA ASN A 428 -9.99 -2.31 20.17
C ASN A 428 -11.00 -2.32 19.01
N PHE A 429 -10.60 -1.83 17.84
CA PHE A 429 -11.51 -1.67 16.68
C PHE A 429 -11.03 -2.48 15.48
N GLY A 430 -9.80 -2.24 15.00
CA GLY A 430 -9.29 -2.81 13.74
C GLY A 430 -9.26 -4.34 13.71
N ILE A 431 -8.76 -4.99 14.77
CA ILE A 431 -8.72 -6.45 14.86
C ILE A 431 -10.12 -7.05 14.94
N GLN A 432 -11.07 -6.39 15.60
CA GLN A 432 -12.45 -6.87 15.66
C GLN A 432 -13.12 -6.79 14.29
N GLN A 433 -12.87 -5.70 13.55
CA GLN A 433 -13.33 -5.54 12.17
C GLN A 433 -12.76 -6.65 11.28
N LEU A 434 -11.46 -6.94 11.35
CA LEU A 434 -10.82 -8.02 10.60
C LEU A 434 -11.37 -9.41 10.96
N ILE A 435 -11.47 -9.73 12.24
CA ILE A 435 -12.00 -11.03 12.69
C ILE A 435 -13.47 -11.18 12.25
N GLY A 436 -14.25 -10.10 12.26
CA GLY A 436 -15.62 -10.07 11.78
C GLY A 436 -15.79 -10.41 10.29
N GLN A 437 -14.76 -10.19 9.47
CA GLN A 437 -14.73 -10.54 8.04
C GLN A 437 -14.20 -11.96 7.77
N SER A 438 -13.75 -12.68 8.79
CA SER A 438 -13.17 -14.01 8.60
C SER A 438 -14.19 -15.05 8.16
N GLN A 439 -13.74 -15.99 7.34
CA GLN A 439 -14.51 -17.13 6.86
C GLN A 439 -13.85 -18.43 7.31
N THR A 440 -14.59 -19.53 7.25
CA THR A 440 -14.08 -20.87 7.57
C THR A 440 -14.29 -21.86 6.43
N ASP A 441 -13.26 -22.67 6.13
CA ASP A 441 -13.40 -23.80 5.20
C ASP A 441 -14.10 -25.00 5.86
N ASP A 442 -14.29 -26.09 5.10
CA ASP A 442 -14.94 -27.31 5.59
C ASP A 442 -14.19 -28.00 6.74
N ASN A 443 -12.89 -27.74 6.88
CA ASN A 443 -12.06 -28.24 7.98
C ASN A 443 -12.05 -27.28 9.19
N GLY A 444 -12.75 -26.15 9.09
CA GLY A 444 -12.77 -25.10 10.09
C GLY A 444 -11.49 -24.28 10.15
N ASN A 445 -10.64 -24.31 9.13
CA ASN A 445 -9.51 -23.39 8.99
C ASN A 445 -10.04 -21.99 8.64
N VAL A 446 -9.32 -20.95 9.08
CA VAL A 446 -9.78 -19.56 8.96
C VAL A 446 -9.09 -18.88 7.79
N PHE A 447 -9.84 -18.13 6.98
CA PHE A 447 -9.30 -17.38 5.86
C PHE A 447 -10.04 -16.05 5.64
N TRP A 448 -9.44 -15.19 4.83
CA TRP A 448 -10.00 -13.93 4.37
C TRP A 448 -9.98 -13.88 2.85
N GLU A 449 -10.94 -13.18 2.29
CA GLU A 449 -11.12 -13.03 0.85
C GLU A 449 -11.54 -11.60 0.58
N GLY A 450 -10.90 -10.97 -0.40
CA GLY A 450 -11.21 -9.62 -0.82
C GLY A 450 -12.33 -9.62 -1.84
N PHE A 451 -12.38 -8.53 -2.61
CA PHE A 451 -13.40 -8.36 -3.63
C PHE A 451 -13.03 -9.07 -4.94
N LEU A 452 -11.75 -9.39 -5.19
CA LEU A 452 -11.33 -9.79 -6.53
C LEU A 452 -11.94 -11.13 -6.92
N GLY A 453 -12.67 -11.13 -8.03
CA GLY A 453 -13.38 -12.30 -8.53
C GLY A 453 -14.63 -12.70 -7.73
N ASN A 454 -15.11 -11.85 -6.80
CA ASN A 454 -16.29 -12.10 -5.97
C ASN A 454 -17.46 -11.17 -6.30
N TYR A 455 -18.46 -11.67 -7.02
CA TYR A 455 -19.65 -10.90 -7.38
C TYR A 455 -20.86 -11.80 -7.65
N ALA A 456 -22.07 -11.27 -7.48
CA ALA A 456 -23.34 -11.97 -7.76
C ALA A 456 -23.43 -13.37 -7.10
N ASN A 457 -23.04 -13.49 -5.82
CA ASN A 457 -23.00 -14.73 -5.03
C ASN A 457 -22.10 -15.82 -5.63
N LYS A 458 -21.11 -15.44 -6.43
CA LYS A 458 -20.16 -16.34 -7.05
C LYS A 458 -18.75 -15.82 -6.84
N SER A 459 -17.87 -16.69 -6.37
CA SER A 459 -16.46 -16.35 -6.20
C SER A 459 -15.55 -17.32 -6.95
N TYR A 460 -14.46 -16.76 -7.46
CA TYR A 460 -13.32 -17.47 -8.05
C TYR A 460 -12.09 -17.48 -7.13
N HIS A 461 -12.19 -16.90 -5.93
CA HIS A 461 -11.16 -16.93 -4.89
C HIS A 461 -9.82 -16.34 -5.35
N GLU A 462 -9.89 -15.32 -6.19
CA GLU A 462 -8.74 -14.82 -6.94
C GLU A 462 -7.69 -14.17 -6.03
N ASP A 463 -8.12 -13.49 -4.95
CA ASP A 463 -7.25 -12.82 -3.96
C ASP A 463 -7.22 -13.49 -2.58
N ARG A 464 -7.94 -14.60 -2.38
CA ARG A 464 -8.10 -15.24 -1.06
C ARG A 464 -6.78 -15.54 -0.36
N LEU A 465 -5.83 -16.14 -1.07
CA LEU A 465 -4.54 -16.50 -0.47
C LEU A 465 -3.73 -15.25 -0.08
N PHE A 466 -3.81 -14.20 -0.89
CA PHE A 466 -3.17 -12.92 -0.60
C PHE A 466 -3.81 -12.25 0.63
N SER A 467 -5.13 -12.02 0.62
CA SER A 467 -5.85 -11.39 1.74
C SER A 467 -5.64 -12.14 3.06
N THR A 468 -5.59 -13.48 2.98
CA THR A 468 -5.30 -14.32 4.14
C THR A 468 -3.87 -14.15 4.66
N ALA A 469 -2.87 -14.11 3.77
CA ALA A 469 -1.48 -13.90 4.16
C ALA A 469 -1.21 -12.49 4.73
N VAL A 470 -1.83 -11.45 4.14
CA VAL A 470 -1.79 -10.06 4.66
C VAL A 470 -2.41 -10.00 6.05
N THR A 471 -3.58 -10.59 6.22
CA THR A 471 -4.29 -10.58 7.51
C THR A 471 -3.54 -11.37 8.58
N LEU A 472 -2.92 -12.49 8.21
CA LEU A 472 -2.05 -13.22 9.15
C LEU A 472 -0.85 -12.39 9.59
N ASN A 473 -0.18 -11.70 8.66
CA ASN A 473 0.89 -10.74 9.01
C ASN A 473 0.36 -9.66 9.97
N THR A 474 -0.81 -9.11 9.69
CA THR A 474 -1.46 -8.08 10.51
C THR A 474 -1.70 -8.57 11.94
N LEU A 475 -2.30 -9.76 12.10
CA LEU A 475 -2.56 -10.35 13.43
C LEU A 475 -1.26 -10.62 14.19
N LEU A 476 -0.23 -11.13 13.51
CA LEU A 476 1.07 -11.39 14.11
C LEU A 476 1.75 -10.08 14.53
N ASP A 477 1.76 -9.05 13.70
CA ASP A 477 2.38 -7.76 14.01
C ASP A 477 1.60 -6.98 15.09
N ALA A 478 0.27 -7.10 15.12
CA ALA A 478 -0.57 -6.50 16.15
C ALA A 478 -0.32 -7.09 17.54
N TYR A 479 -0.10 -8.42 17.65
CA TYR A 479 0.00 -9.12 18.94
C TYR A 479 1.40 -9.63 19.31
N THR A 480 2.44 -9.30 18.54
CA THR A 480 3.81 -9.72 18.84
C THR A 480 4.81 -8.56 18.78
N PHE A 481 5.95 -8.76 19.44
CA PHE A 481 7.18 -7.98 19.24
C PHE A 481 8.34 -8.94 18.92
N THR A 482 9.42 -8.40 18.35
CA THR A 482 10.63 -9.18 18.09
C THR A 482 11.61 -9.05 19.26
N SER A 483 12.19 -10.17 19.70
CA SER A 483 13.20 -10.22 20.78
C SER A 483 14.42 -9.34 20.48
N SER A 484 15.22 -9.04 21.51
CA SER A 484 16.41 -8.19 21.37
C SER A 484 17.50 -8.78 20.48
N ASP A 485 17.56 -10.11 20.35
CA ASP A 485 18.45 -10.80 19.42
C ASP A 485 17.90 -10.88 17.98
N LEU A 486 16.71 -10.33 17.75
CA LEU A 486 15.99 -10.29 16.47
C LEU A 486 15.57 -11.66 15.90
N THR A 487 15.76 -12.74 16.65
CA THR A 487 15.56 -14.11 16.13
C THR A 487 14.19 -14.71 16.46
N LYS A 488 13.45 -14.14 17.42
CA LYS A 488 12.20 -14.71 17.93
C LYS A 488 11.07 -13.71 17.98
N ARG A 489 9.86 -14.20 17.74
CA ARG A 489 8.62 -13.46 18.01
C ARG A 489 8.09 -13.84 19.38
N VAL A 490 7.58 -12.85 20.10
CA VAL A 490 7.01 -13.02 21.44
C VAL A 490 5.63 -12.38 21.47
N TYR A 491 4.63 -13.13 21.93
CA TYR A 491 3.30 -12.57 22.17
C TYR A 491 3.35 -11.45 23.21
N ILE A 492 2.58 -10.39 22.99
CA ILE A 492 2.34 -9.40 24.05
C ILE A 492 1.58 -10.04 25.22
N LEU A 493 1.71 -9.44 26.40
CA LEU A 493 0.97 -9.90 27.57
C LEU A 493 -0.54 -9.81 27.31
N ASN A 494 -1.27 -10.83 27.74
CA ASN A 494 -2.73 -10.92 27.60
C ASN A 494 -3.27 -11.04 26.16
N THR A 495 -2.46 -11.46 25.18
CA THR A 495 -2.99 -11.84 23.86
C THR A 495 -4.12 -12.86 24.00
N PRO A 496 -5.34 -12.57 23.53
CA PRO A 496 -6.48 -13.46 23.72
C PRO A 496 -6.27 -14.83 23.08
N GLU A 497 -6.67 -15.90 23.78
CA GLU A 497 -6.55 -17.28 23.27
C GLU A 497 -7.35 -17.50 21.98
N GLN A 498 -8.46 -16.79 21.82
CA GLN A 498 -9.23 -16.80 20.57
C GLN A 498 -8.39 -16.31 19.39
N VAL A 499 -7.60 -15.24 19.58
CA VAL A 499 -6.73 -14.70 18.52
C VAL A 499 -5.62 -15.70 18.19
N LYS A 500 -4.98 -16.31 19.19
CA LYS A 500 -3.96 -17.35 18.96
C LYS A 500 -4.53 -18.52 18.16
N LYS A 501 -5.75 -18.96 18.49
CA LYS A 501 -6.45 -20.02 17.76
C LYS A 501 -6.78 -19.62 16.32
N ILE A 502 -7.18 -18.37 16.09
CA ILE A 502 -7.40 -17.84 14.75
C ILE A 502 -6.09 -17.88 13.96
N ILE A 503 -4.99 -17.33 14.49
CA ILE A 503 -3.66 -17.36 13.87
C ILE A 503 -3.28 -18.79 13.47
N GLN A 504 -3.42 -19.75 14.39
CA GLN A 504 -3.14 -21.17 14.15
C GLN A 504 -3.97 -21.67 12.95
N LYS A 505 -5.30 -21.49 12.98
CA LYS A 505 -6.20 -21.95 11.92
C LYS A 505 -5.97 -21.26 10.58
N THR A 506 -5.45 -20.03 10.58
CA THR A 506 -5.04 -19.33 9.38
C THR A 506 -3.78 -19.93 8.76
N VAL A 507 -2.81 -20.30 9.59
CA VAL A 507 -1.62 -21.03 9.14
C VAL A 507 -2.02 -22.37 8.52
N ASP A 508 -2.96 -23.09 9.15
CA ASP A 508 -3.48 -24.36 8.63
C ASP A 508 -4.15 -24.18 7.26
N PHE A 509 -4.94 -23.11 7.08
CA PHE A 509 -5.51 -22.77 5.77
C PHE A 509 -4.41 -22.57 4.73
N ILE A 510 -3.42 -21.70 5.01
CA ILE A 510 -2.33 -21.40 4.07
C ILE A 510 -1.57 -22.68 3.69
N LEU A 511 -1.25 -23.54 4.66
CA LEU A 511 -0.59 -24.82 4.40
C LEU A 511 -1.43 -25.70 3.46
N SER A 512 -2.73 -25.82 3.73
CA SER A 512 -3.63 -26.68 2.95
C SER A 512 -3.79 -26.26 1.49
N VAL A 513 -3.79 -24.96 1.19
CA VAL A 513 -4.01 -24.44 -0.17
C VAL A 513 -2.72 -24.19 -0.94
N SER A 514 -1.60 -23.98 -0.27
CA SER A 514 -0.33 -23.63 -0.92
C SER A 514 0.35 -24.83 -1.60
N GLU A 515 -0.03 -26.06 -1.25
CA GLU A 515 0.42 -27.26 -1.97
C GLU A 515 -0.22 -27.41 -3.36
N ASN A 516 -1.37 -26.80 -3.57
CA ASN A 516 -2.07 -26.84 -4.85
C ASN A 516 -1.55 -25.76 -5.80
N TYR A 517 -0.87 -26.18 -6.87
CA TYR A 517 -0.33 -25.27 -7.90
C TYR A 517 -1.40 -24.47 -8.65
N LYS A 518 -2.68 -24.83 -8.54
CA LYS A 518 -3.80 -24.12 -9.15
C LYS A 518 -4.40 -23.03 -8.25
N THR A 519 -3.96 -22.93 -7.00
CA THR A 519 -4.46 -21.89 -6.08
C THR A 519 -4.10 -20.51 -6.64
N PRO A 520 -5.09 -19.63 -6.89
CA PRO A 520 -4.82 -18.28 -7.37
C PRO A 520 -3.91 -17.51 -6.41
N LYS A 521 -3.00 -16.74 -6.98
CA LYS A 521 -2.09 -15.82 -6.26
C LYS A 521 -2.28 -14.38 -6.75
N MET A 522 -3.43 -14.11 -7.34
CA MET A 522 -3.76 -12.77 -7.80
C MET A 522 -3.98 -11.90 -6.56
N ASN A 523 -3.76 -10.60 -6.73
CA ASN A 523 -4.02 -9.62 -5.69
C ASN A 523 -4.27 -8.27 -6.32
N THR A 524 -4.85 -7.38 -5.54
CA THR A 524 -5.02 -5.98 -5.89
C THR A 524 -4.21 -5.14 -4.92
N PHE A 525 -2.90 -5.40 -4.85
CA PHE A 525 -2.01 -4.72 -3.90
C PHE A 525 -1.96 -3.22 -4.16
N PHE A 526 -2.12 -2.78 -5.41
CA PHE A 526 -2.21 -1.37 -5.78
C PHE A 526 -3.20 -1.17 -6.94
N SER A 527 -3.75 0.03 -7.12
CA SER A 527 -4.75 0.33 -8.15
C SER A 527 -4.74 1.80 -8.57
N GLY A 528 -5.31 2.07 -9.75
CA GLY A 528 -5.55 3.46 -10.19
C GLY A 528 -6.62 4.14 -9.33
N SER A 529 -6.55 5.46 -9.16
CA SER A 529 -7.39 6.22 -8.22
C SER A 529 -8.89 6.30 -8.55
N VAL A 530 -9.32 5.78 -9.72
CA VAL A 530 -10.72 5.77 -10.17
C VAL A 530 -11.18 4.32 -10.29
N LYS A 531 -12.27 3.99 -9.60
CA LYS A 531 -12.92 2.66 -9.53
C LYS A 531 -14.24 2.59 -10.31
N GLY A 532 -14.63 3.70 -10.94
CA GLY A 532 -15.90 3.87 -11.64
C GLY A 532 -16.41 5.31 -11.51
N PHE A 533 -17.56 5.58 -12.10
CA PHE A 533 -18.14 6.92 -12.17
C PHE A 533 -18.31 7.59 -10.79
N GLN A 534 -18.72 6.80 -9.78
CA GLN A 534 -18.97 7.29 -8.42
C GLN A 534 -17.68 7.69 -7.67
N SER A 535 -16.51 7.27 -8.16
CA SER A 535 -15.21 7.59 -7.56
C SER A 535 -14.49 8.76 -8.24
N LEU A 536 -15.14 9.45 -9.19
CA LEU A 536 -14.59 10.63 -9.85
C LEU A 536 -14.68 11.85 -8.93
N PRO A 537 -13.61 12.68 -8.83
CA PRO A 537 -13.58 13.81 -7.90
C PRO A 537 -14.59 14.91 -8.20
N PHE A 538 -14.99 15.04 -9.46
CA PHE A 538 -15.87 16.11 -9.94
C PHE A 538 -17.26 16.10 -9.29
N PHE A 539 -17.71 14.98 -8.74
CA PHE A 539 -19.08 14.84 -8.21
C PHE A 539 -19.18 15.02 -6.70
N TYR A 540 -18.10 15.40 -6.05
CA TYR A 540 -18.04 15.63 -4.60
C TYR A 540 -18.07 17.12 -4.27
N PRO A 541 -18.45 17.48 -3.02
CA PRO A 541 -18.37 18.85 -2.53
C PRO A 541 -17.07 19.55 -2.89
N SER A 542 -17.17 20.71 -3.53
CA SER A 542 -16.01 21.51 -3.95
C SER A 542 -16.34 23.00 -3.90
N ASN A 543 -15.40 23.83 -3.50
CA ASN A 543 -15.59 25.29 -3.49
C ASN A 543 -14.54 26.02 -4.36
N TYR A 544 -13.73 25.25 -5.09
CA TYR A 544 -12.66 25.75 -5.93
C TYR A 544 -12.70 25.08 -7.31
N GLY A 545 -12.85 25.89 -8.35
CA GLY A 545 -12.78 25.47 -9.74
C GLY A 545 -11.92 26.46 -10.53
N LEU A 546 -10.90 25.98 -11.24
CA LEU A 546 -9.96 26.82 -11.99
C LEU A 546 -9.52 26.13 -13.28
N TYR A 547 -9.64 26.80 -14.43
CA TYR A 547 -9.01 26.37 -15.67
C TYR A 547 -7.55 26.81 -15.73
N LEU A 548 -6.61 25.87 -15.82
CA LEU A 548 -5.18 26.17 -15.84
C LEU A 548 -4.73 26.91 -17.10
N ASN A 549 -5.42 26.72 -18.23
CA ASN A 549 -5.03 27.31 -19.52
C ASN A 549 -5.21 28.84 -19.57
N ASN A 550 -6.15 29.40 -18.81
CA ASN A 550 -6.56 30.80 -18.90
C ASN A 550 -6.78 31.46 -17.53
N GLY A 551 -6.70 30.70 -16.43
CA GLY A 551 -6.88 31.20 -15.07
C GLY A 551 -8.33 31.55 -14.70
N THR A 552 -9.32 31.09 -15.47
CA THR A 552 -10.73 31.42 -15.25
C THR A 552 -11.30 30.54 -14.15
N TYR A 553 -11.92 31.18 -13.16
CA TYR A 553 -12.65 30.49 -12.10
C TYR A 553 -14.03 30.03 -12.56
N ILE A 554 -14.44 28.85 -12.10
CA ILE A 554 -15.77 28.30 -12.29
C ILE A 554 -16.35 27.88 -10.95
N ASN A 555 -17.66 28.04 -10.76
CA ASN A 555 -18.36 27.49 -9.60
C ASN A 555 -18.79 26.04 -9.91
N PRO A 556 -18.18 25.02 -9.26
CA PRO A 556 -18.47 23.61 -9.53
C PRO A 556 -19.95 23.21 -9.30
N SER A 557 -20.63 23.85 -8.35
CA SER A 557 -22.02 23.55 -7.99
C SER A 557 -23.04 23.95 -9.07
N THR A 558 -22.66 24.88 -9.95
CA THR A 558 -23.52 25.40 -11.04
C THR A 558 -23.04 24.98 -12.44
N ALA A 559 -21.84 24.38 -12.52
CA ALA A 559 -21.24 23.91 -13.75
C ALA A 559 -22.02 22.72 -14.34
N GLN A 560 -21.86 22.49 -15.64
CA GLN A 560 -22.42 21.34 -16.35
C GLN A 560 -21.33 20.31 -16.62
N MET A 561 -21.69 19.03 -16.84
CA MET A 561 -20.71 17.99 -17.19
C MET A 561 -19.80 18.36 -18.37
N SER A 562 -20.31 19.10 -19.36
CA SER A 562 -19.53 19.58 -20.51
C SER A 562 -18.44 20.58 -20.17
N ASN A 563 -18.40 21.09 -18.93
CA ASN A 563 -17.34 21.96 -18.43
C ASN A 563 -16.12 21.18 -17.94
N ILE A 564 -16.24 19.86 -17.72
CA ILE A 564 -15.11 19.03 -17.31
C ILE A 564 -14.15 18.90 -18.50
N SER A 565 -12.89 19.29 -18.29
CA SER A 565 -11.82 19.21 -19.26
C SER A 565 -10.52 18.81 -18.59
N ASP A 566 -9.52 18.42 -19.40
CA ASP A 566 -8.22 17.96 -18.91
C ASP A 566 -7.45 19.02 -18.14
N ASP A 567 -7.72 20.31 -18.35
CA ASP A 567 -7.02 21.45 -17.71
C ASP A 567 -7.78 22.04 -16.52
N LEU A 568 -8.93 21.46 -16.16
CA LEU A 568 -9.75 21.91 -15.06
C LEU A 568 -9.23 21.34 -13.73
N VAL A 569 -8.94 22.23 -12.78
CA VAL A 569 -8.77 21.92 -11.37
C VAL A 569 -10.13 21.99 -10.69
N VAL A 570 -10.56 20.90 -10.04
CA VAL A 570 -11.72 20.90 -9.13
C VAL A 570 -11.25 20.43 -7.77
N ALA A 571 -11.42 21.29 -6.75
CA ALA A 571 -10.88 21.05 -5.42
C ALA A 571 -11.77 21.56 -4.30
N PHE A 572 -11.47 21.11 -3.09
CA PHE A 572 -11.92 21.76 -1.87
C PHE A 572 -10.78 22.61 -1.30
N LYS A 573 -11.06 23.87 -0.99
CA LYS A 573 -10.13 24.82 -0.41
C LYS A 573 -10.54 25.21 1.00
N GLY A 574 -9.62 25.06 1.94
CA GLY A 574 -9.82 25.41 3.35
C GLY A 574 -10.82 24.48 4.05
N THR A 575 -11.66 25.05 4.91
CA THR A 575 -12.69 24.33 5.66
C THR A 575 -14.00 25.10 5.68
N VAL A 576 -15.10 24.38 5.90
CA VAL A 576 -16.44 24.95 6.11
C VAL A 576 -17.02 24.41 7.42
N SER A 577 -18.05 25.06 7.95
CA SER A 577 -18.78 24.54 9.11
C SER A 577 -19.58 23.27 8.75
N GLU A 578 -19.90 22.44 9.75
CA GLU A 578 -20.77 21.26 9.57
C GLU A 578 -22.10 21.60 8.86
N GLN A 579 -22.75 22.70 9.27
CA GLN A 579 -24.01 23.14 8.68
C GLN A 579 -23.88 23.48 7.19
N GLU A 580 -22.77 24.10 6.80
CA GLU A 580 -22.49 24.43 5.40
C GLU A 580 -22.12 23.17 4.60
N TYR A 581 -21.37 22.25 5.20
CA TYR A 581 -21.02 20.98 4.57
C TYR A 581 -22.26 20.13 4.26
N GLU A 582 -23.20 20.03 5.20
CA GLU A 582 -24.48 19.36 4.99
C GLU A 582 -25.29 19.99 3.84
N GLN A 583 -25.20 21.31 3.65
CA GLN A 583 -25.80 21.95 2.47
C GLN A 583 -25.09 21.53 1.18
N TYR A 584 -23.77 21.42 1.19
CA TYR A 584 -22.98 21.02 0.03
C TYR A 584 -23.27 19.57 -0.39
N LEU A 585 -23.50 18.67 0.55
CA LEU A 585 -23.89 17.27 0.28
C LEU A 585 -25.22 17.16 -0.49
N ASN A 586 -26.10 18.15 -0.36
CA ASN A 586 -27.40 18.21 -1.02
C ASN A 586 -27.36 18.99 -2.36
N GLN A 587 -26.21 19.55 -2.74
CA GLN A 587 -26.02 20.22 -4.02
C GLN A 587 -25.71 19.21 -5.14
N LYS A 588 -25.83 19.70 -6.38
CA LYS A 588 -25.31 18.99 -7.54
C LYS A 588 -23.94 19.57 -7.90
N TRP A 589 -23.05 18.72 -8.36
CA TRP A 589 -21.68 19.01 -8.76
C TRP A 589 -21.52 18.58 -10.20
N PHE A 590 -21.30 19.53 -11.11
CA PHE A 590 -21.33 19.25 -12.56
C PHE A 590 -22.61 18.51 -13.00
N SER A 591 -23.76 18.97 -12.51
CA SER A 591 -25.09 18.38 -12.74
C SER A 591 -25.35 16.98 -12.14
N MET A 592 -24.41 16.43 -11.38
CA MET A 592 -24.55 15.12 -10.72
C MET A 592 -24.71 15.26 -9.20
N PRO A 593 -25.52 14.42 -8.53
CA PRO A 593 -25.57 14.41 -7.07
C PRO A 593 -24.27 13.83 -6.48
N THR A 594 -23.94 14.17 -5.23
CA THR A 594 -22.82 13.56 -4.53
C THR A 594 -23.04 12.06 -4.31
N PRO A 595 -22.08 11.19 -4.69
CA PRO A 595 -22.15 9.77 -4.38
C PRO A 595 -21.93 9.53 -2.89
N GLN A 596 -23.01 9.26 -2.16
CA GLN A 596 -22.96 9.05 -0.70
C GLN A 596 -22.73 7.58 -0.32
N ASN A 597 -23.16 6.63 -1.17
CA ASN A 597 -23.06 5.20 -0.92
C ASN A 597 -22.02 4.56 -1.84
N PHE A 598 -21.20 3.66 -1.29
CA PHE A 598 -20.32 2.80 -2.08
C PHE A 598 -20.94 1.40 -2.19
N THR A 599 -21.14 0.91 -3.42
CA THR A 599 -21.76 -0.39 -3.68
C THR A 599 -20.76 -1.55 -3.84
N GLY A 600 -19.46 -1.28 -3.65
CA GLY A 600 -18.39 -2.25 -3.83
C GLY A 600 -17.61 -2.06 -5.13
N PHE A 601 -16.43 -2.69 -5.20
CA PHE A 601 -15.51 -2.57 -6.35
C PHE A 601 -15.94 -3.32 -7.61
N ASN A 602 -16.99 -4.14 -7.52
CA ASN A 602 -17.41 -5.05 -8.60
C ASN A 602 -18.71 -4.61 -9.27
N GLU A 603 -18.93 -3.30 -9.38
CA GLU A 603 -20.07 -2.78 -10.14
C GLU A 603 -19.98 -3.22 -11.62
N PRO A 604 -21.01 -3.87 -12.18
CA PRO A 604 -20.97 -4.36 -13.56
C PRO A 604 -20.67 -3.24 -14.55
N GLN A 605 -19.92 -3.57 -15.60
CA GLN A 605 -19.54 -2.64 -16.68
C GLN A 605 -18.59 -1.50 -16.27
N ASN A 606 -18.30 -1.33 -14.99
CA ASN A 606 -17.17 -0.51 -14.53
C ASN A 606 -15.93 -1.37 -14.47
N ALA A 607 -14.84 -0.86 -15.01
CA ALA A 607 -13.55 -1.52 -14.98
C ALA A 607 -12.48 -0.53 -14.53
N PHE A 608 -11.52 -0.99 -13.74
CA PHE A 608 -10.40 -0.16 -13.31
C PHE A 608 -9.08 -0.93 -13.31
N PRO A 609 -7.95 -0.25 -13.59
CA PRO A 609 -6.65 -0.91 -13.58
C PRO A 609 -6.17 -1.18 -12.16
N PHE A 610 -5.56 -2.35 -11.98
CA PHE A 610 -4.88 -2.71 -10.75
C PHE A 610 -3.59 -3.47 -11.00
N TRP A 611 -2.70 -3.44 -10.01
CA TRP A 611 -1.43 -4.13 -10.04
C TRP A 611 -1.56 -5.39 -9.20
N SER A 612 -1.32 -6.51 -9.86
CA SER A 612 -1.19 -7.82 -9.23
C SER A 612 0.25 -8.25 -9.26
N SER A 613 0.74 -8.80 -8.16
CA SER A 613 2.07 -9.43 -8.12
C SER A 613 2.06 -10.73 -7.34
N LYS A 614 2.30 -11.83 -8.04
CA LYS A 614 2.52 -13.12 -7.37
C LYS A 614 3.72 -13.04 -6.41
N SER A 615 4.73 -12.23 -6.72
CA SER A 615 5.88 -11.99 -5.85
C SER A 615 5.47 -11.39 -4.49
N ILE A 616 4.50 -10.47 -4.47
CA ILE A 616 3.93 -9.91 -3.24
C ILE A 616 3.19 -10.98 -2.42
N THR A 617 2.34 -11.80 -3.07
CA THR A 617 1.66 -12.89 -2.36
C THR A 617 2.67 -13.89 -1.77
N ASP A 618 3.67 -14.27 -2.55
CA ASP A 618 4.71 -15.21 -2.14
C ASP A 618 5.55 -14.66 -0.97
N VAL A 619 5.97 -13.38 -0.99
CA VAL A 619 6.75 -12.80 0.12
C VAL A 619 5.91 -12.64 1.39
N PHE A 620 4.62 -12.31 1.28
CA PHE A 620 3.75 -12.19 2.46
C PHE A 620 3.48 -13.54 3.12
N ILE A 621 3.36 -14.62 2.34
CA ILE A 621 3.32 -16.00 2.87
C ILE A 621 4.62 -16.31 3.60
N VAL A 622 5.78 -16.04 2.99
CA VAL A 622 7.09 -16.26 3.62
C VAL A 622 7.21 -15.49 4.92
N GLN A 623 6.84 -14.20 4.96
CA GLN A 623 6.87 -13.39 6.17
C GLN A 623 5.94 -13.93 7.25
N ALA A 624 4.67 -14.19 6.93
CA ALA A 624 3.67 -14.64 7.88
C ALA A 624 4.08 -15.96 8.55
N LEU A 625 4.50 -16.93 7.73
CA LEU A 625 4.95 -18.23 8.20
C LEU A 625 6.27 -18.12 8.98
N SER A 626 7.19 -17.23 8.59
CA SER A 626 8.43 -17.00 9.33
C SER A 626 8.18 -16.41 10.72
N LYS A 627 7.28 -15.42 10.80
CA LYS A 627 6.82 -14.81 12.06
C LYS A 627 6.14 -15.84 12.95
N TYR A 628 5.31 -16.71 12.38
CA TYR A 628 4.64 -17.77 13.13
C TYR A 628 5.61 -18.86 13.62
N GLN A 629 6.52 -19.31 12.76
CA GLN A 629 7.49 -20.36 13.08
C GLN A 629 8.43 -19.96 14.22
N THR A 630 8.74 -18.67 14.35
CA THR A 630 9.61 -18.15 15.42
C THR A 630 8.86 -17.81 16.71
N LEU A 631 7.54 -18.05 16.73
CA LEU A 631 6.66 -17.86 17.89
C LEU A 631 6.41 -19.18 18.64
N ILE A 632 6.60 -20.32 17.97
CA ILE A 632 6.58 -21.68 18.52
C ILE A 632 8.02 -22.06 18.90
#